data_AF-A0A7V9WL10-F1
#
_entry.id   AF-A0A7V9WL10-F1
#
_cell.length_a   1.000
_cell.length_b   1.000
_cell.length_c   1.000
_cell.angle_alpha   90.00
_cell.angle_beta   90.00
_cell.angle_gamma   90.00
#
_symmetry.space_group_name_H-M   'P 1'
#
loop_
_entity.id
_entity.type
_entity.pdbx_description
1 polymer ?
#
loop_
_entity_poly.entity_id
_entity_poly.type
_entity_poly.pdbx_seq_one_letter_code
_entity_poly.pdbx_strand_id
1 'polypeptide(L)'
;LKTFAVGTEGSPDLLAARVAAEHLATEHYERVYDAEEAIEAVPLVVRAIEHFDPSLVRSAVPNYLLAEMAAEHVKVVLTGEGADELFAGYEYLRGLAGADELQAEMVRTVEGLHDLNLQRCDRVTMAHGLEARVPFLDRQVIAFALGLPAAWKLAPEGEPEKRLLREAFEGWLPEELLWREKAQFGDGSGAADVLKQRMGESVSPEGFERDATLTDPPLRTREELAYFRIFAEHLPGVRAECTVSRFATA
;
A
#
# COMPACT_ATOMS: atom_id res chain seq x y z
N LEU A 1 4.95 -19.48 14.15
CA LEU A 1 4.59 -18.79 12.89
C LEU A 1 5.62 -17.69 12.68
N LYS A 2 6.17 -17.53 11.47
CA LYS A 2 7.12 -16.46 11.17
C LYS A 2 6.35 -15.21 10.75
N THR A 3 6.73 -14.05 11.28
CA THR A 3 6.12 -12.75 10.97
C THR A 3 7.21 -11.75 10.58
N PHE A 4 6.89 -10.84 9.67
CA PHE A 4 7.86 -9.93 9.07
C PHE A 4 7.32 -8.50 9.13
N ALA A 5 8.17 -7.55 9.52
CA ALA A 5 7.86 -6.13 9.48
C ALA A 5 9.07 -5.33 8.99
N VAL A 6 8.79 -4.16 8.43
CA VAL A 6 9.81 -3.26 7.88
C VAL A 6 9.42 -1.81 8.17
N GLY A 7 10.40 -0.94 8.35
CA GLY A 7 10.17 0.49 8.54
C GLY A 7 11.46 1.24 8.87
N THR A 8 11.36 2.55 9.02
CA THR A 8 12.44 3.37 9.57
C THR A 8 12.59 3.15 11.09
N GLU A 9 13.72 3.58 11.65
CA GLU A 9 13.97 3.46 13.09
C GLU A 9 12.86 4.15 13.90
N GLY A 10 12.23 3.40 14.80
CA GLY A 10 11.14 3.89 15.65
C GLY A 10 9.81 4.12 14.93
N SER A 11 9.63 3.60 13.71
CA SER A 11 8.38 3.78 12.97
C SER A 11 7.17 3.18 13.72
N PRO A 12 5.98 3.81 13.61
CA PRO A 12 4.77 3.31 14.26
C PRO A 12 4.41 1.88 13.85
N ASP A 13 4.74 1.46 12.63
CA ASP A 13 4.44 0.12 12.14
C ASP A 13 5.35 -0.95 12.77
N LEU A 14 6.65 -0.68 12.94
CA LEU A 14 7.54 -1.61 13.64
C LEU A 14 7.12 -1.78 15.11
N LEU A 15 6.76 -0.67 15.78
CA LEU A 15 6.29 -0.73 17.17
C LEU A 15 5.01 -1.57 17.30
N ALA A 16 4.03 -1.36 16.42
CA ALA A 16 2.78 -2.11 16.44
C ALA A 16 2.98 -3.59 16.05
N ALA A 17 3.84 -3.87 15.08
CA ALA A 17 4.17 -5.24 14.67
C ALA A 17 4.82 -6.03 15.81
N ARG A 18 5.70 -5.39 16.58
CA ARG A 18 6.32 -6.00 17.77
C ARG A 18 5.31 -6.37 18.84
N VAL A 19 4.38 -5.46 19.15
CA VAL A 19 3.27 -5.72 20.11
C VAL A 19 2.42 -6.90 19.63
N ALA A 20 2.05 -6.93 18.36
CA ALA A 20 1.29 -8.04 17.78
C ALA A 20 2.06 -9.36 17.87
N ALA A 21 3.36 -9.33 17.54
CA ALA A 21 4.20 -10.50 17.51
C ALA A 21 4.45 -11.10 18.91
N GLU A 22 4.63 -10.25 19.92
CA GLU A 22 4.74 -10.64 21.33
C GLU A 22 3.44 -11.27 21.83
N HIS A 23 2.29 -10.62 21.57
CA HIS A 23 0.97 -11.12 21.97
C HIS A 23 0.66 -12.50 21.35
N LEU A 24 0.98 -12.67 20.06
CA LEU A 24 0.71 -13.89 19.31
C LEU A 24 1.83 -14.95 19.45
N ALA A 25 2.89 -14.66 20.22
CA ALA A 25 4.07 -15.52 20.40
C ALA A 25 4.66 -16.02 19.07
N THR A 26 4.91 -15.09 18.13
CA THR A 26 5.46 -15.40 16.80
C THR A 26 6.97 -15.28 16.74
N GLU A 27 7.58 -15.95 15.76
CA GLU A 27 9.00 -15.78 15.42
C GLU A 27 9.11 -14.53 14.52
N HIS A 28 9.43 -13.39 15.13
CA HIS A 28 9.33 -12.09 14.49
C HIS A 28 10.66 -11.61 13.89
N TYR A 29 10.60 -11.10 12.67
CA TYR A 29 11.71 -10.53 11.92
C TYR A 29 11.39 -9.07 11.58
N GLU A 30 12.29 -8.16 11.95
CA GLU A 30 12.18 -6.74 11.67
C GLU A 30 13.38 -6.27 10.84
N ARG A 31 13.12 -5.53 9.75
CA ARG A 31 14.14 -4.80 9.00
C ARG A 31 13.96 -3.31 9.21
N VAL A 32 15.01 -2.66 9.72
CA VAL A 32 15.10 -1.21 9.78
C VAL A 32 15.87 -0.74 8.54
N TYR A 33 15.29 0.19 7.78
CA TYR A 33 15.98 0.84 6.64
C TYR A 33 16.13 2.34 6.88
N ASP A 34 17.11 2.94 6.22
CA ASP A 34 17.31 4.39 6.24
C ASP A 34 16.84 5.07 4.94
N ALA A 35 16.95 6.40 4.92
CA ALA A 35 16.52 7.20 3.78
C ALA A 35 17.29 6.87 2.49
N GLU A 36 18.56 6.49 2.59
CA GLU A 36 19.38 6.21 1.41
C GLU A 36 19.03 4.84 0.83
N GLU A 37 18.87 3.82 1.67
CA GLU A 37 18.39 2.50 1.26
C GLU A 37 17.02 2.58 0.56
N ALA A 38 16.11 3.41 1.09
CA ALA A 38 14.81 3.64 0.45
C ALA A 38 14.93 4.26 -0.95
N ILE A 39 15.87 5.20 -1.15
CA ILE A 39 16.11 5.87 -2.45
C ILE A 39 16.79 4.92 -3.43
N GLU A 40 17.79 4.16 -2.98
CA GLU A 40 18.50 3.16 -3.78
C GLU A 40 17.55 2.05 -4.28
N ALA A 41 16.50 1.73 -3.52
CA ALA A 41 15.48 0.77 -3.94
C ALA A 41 14.55 1.29 -5.05
N VAL A 42 14.40 2.62 -5.23
CA VAL A 42 13.40 3.20 -6.15
C VAL A 42 13.52 2.66 -7.59
N PRO A 43 14.71 2.60 -8.24
CA PRO A 43 14.81 2.08 -9.60
C PRO A 43 14.42 0.61 -9.72
N LEU A 44 14.76 -0.20 -8.72
CA LEU A 44 14.39 -1.61 -8.66
C LEU A 44 12.87 -1.77 -8.52
N VAL A 45 12.27 -0.96 -7.66
CA VAL A 45 10.83 -0.95 -7.38
C VAL A 45 10.05 -0.50 -8.60
N VAL A 46 10.40 0.64 -9.21
CA VAL A 46 9.74 1.16 -10.42
C VAL A 46 9.79 0.13 -11.55
N ARG A 47 10.93 -0.56 -11.70
CA ARG A 47 11.06 -1.67 -12.65
C ARG A 47 10.19 -2.86 -12.29
N ALA A 48 10.12 -3.24 -11.01
CA ALA A 48 9.34 -4.39 -10.56
C ALA A 48 7.84 -4.19 -10.73
N ILE A 49 7.32 -3.03 -10.31
CA ILE A 49 5.88 -2.72 -10.39
C ILE A 49 5.45 -2.21 -11.78
N GLU A 50 6.42 -1.89 -12.64
CA GLU A 50 6.19 -1.36 -14.00
C GLU A 50 5.34 -0.07 -13.98
N HIS A 51 5.59 0.80 -13.01
CA HIS A 51 4.77 1.99 -12.73
C HIS A 51 5.57 3.11 -12.07
N PHE A 52 5.16 4.37 -12.28
CA PHE A 52 5.75 5.59 -11.71
C PHE A 52 4.79 6.48 -10.89
N ASP A 53 3.60 6.01 -10.47
CA ASP A 53 2.70 6.83 -9.65
C ASP A 53 3.30 7.02 -8.25
N PRO A 54 3.35 8.25 -7.73
CA PRO A 54 3.99 8.52 -6.44
C PRO A 54 3.41 7.73 -5.26
N SER A 55 2.09 7.56 -5.19
CA SER A 55 1.46 6.82 -4.10
C SER A 55 1.85 5.35 -4.14
N LEU A 56 1.82 4.78 -5.35
CA LEU A 56 2.19 3.38 -5.54
C LEU A 56 3.67 3.15 -5.25
N VAL A 57 4.57 3.99 -5.77
CA VAL A 57 6.02 3.85 -5.55
C VAL A 57 6.37 3.98 -4.06
N ARG A 58 5.83 4.98 -3.36
CA ARG A 58 6.10 5.18 -1.92
C ARG A 58 5.66 3.99 -1.06
N SER A 59 4.56 3.33 -1.41
CA SER A 59 4.11 2.12 -0.71
C SER A 59 4.87 0.86 -1.16
N ALA A 60 5.34 0.82 -2.41
CA ALA A 60 6.05 -0.31 -2.98
C ALA A 60 7.48 -0.46 -2.47
N VAL A 61 8.20 0.64 -2.20
CA VAL A 61 9.58 0.62 -1.66
C VAL A 61 9.68 -0.22 -0.38
N PRO A 62 8.96 0.07 0.71
CA PRO A 62 9.02 -0.73 1.91
C PRO A 62 8.50 -2.17 1.67
N ASN A 63 7.47 -2.38 0.83
CA ASN A 63 7.00 -3.73 0.49
C ASN A 63 8.08 -4.57 -0.21
N TYR A 64 8.88 -3.96 -1.08
CA TYR A 64 9.99 -4.61 -1.77
C TYR A 64 11.07 -5.05 -0.76
N LEU A 65 11.48 -4.16 0.15
CA LEU A 65 12.44 -4.47 1.20
C LEU A 65 11.93 -5.55 2.17
N LEU A 66 10.62 -5.56 2.47
CA LEU A 66 9.96 -6.60 3.26
C LEU A 66 9.98 -7.95 2.54
N ALA A 67 9.64 -7.95 1.24
CA ALA A 67 9.62 -9.14 0.42
C ALA A 67 11.00 -9.77 0.27
N GLU A 68 12.03 -8.93 0.08
CA GLU A 68 13.43 -9.36 0.05
C GLU A 68 13.80 -10.12 1.33
N MET A 69 13.54 -9.53 2.51
CA MET A 69 13.81 -10.17 3.80
C MET A 69 12.99 -11.46 3.98
N ALA A 70 11.68 -11.41 3.72
CA ALA A 70 10.81 -12.56 3.93
C ALA A 70 11.17 -13.75 3.02
N ALA A 71 11.64 -13.50 1.79
CA ALA A 71 12.02 -14.53 0.83
C ALA A 71 13.23 -15.38 1.27
N GLU A 72 14.06 -14.86 2.18
CA GLU A 72 15.16 -15.60 2.82
C GLU A 72 14.64 -16.68 3.78
N HIS A 73 13.44 -16.51 4.32
CA HIS A 73 12.89 -17.35 5.39
C HIS A 73 11.73 -18.24 4.97
N VAL A 74 10.92 -17.79 4.01
CA VAL A 74 9.70 -18.46 3.54
C VAL A 74 9.50 -18.28 2.03
N LYS A 75 8.57 -19.05 1.45
CA LYS A 75 8.15 -18.93 0.05
C LYS A 75 6.71 -18.46 -0.13
N VAL A 76 5.95 -18.39 0.96
CA VAL A 76 4.57 -17.93 0.98
C VAL A 76 4.36 -17.03 2.19
N VAL A 77 3.70 -15.89 1.99
CA VAL A 77 3.24 -14.99 3.06
C VAL A 77 1.74 -14.72 2.94
N LEU A 78 1.09 -14.43 4.07
CA LEU A 78 -0.29 -13.93 4.11
C LEU A 78 -0.24 -12.42 4.34
N THR A 79 -0.99 -11.64 3.56
CA THR A 79 -1.08 -10.19 3.71
C THR A 79 -2.52 -9.76 4.03
N GLY A 80 -2.67 -8.52 4.51
CA GLY A 80 -3.96 -7.92 4.86
C GLY A 80 -4.66 -7.17 3.73
N GLU A 81 -4.17 -7.26 2.48
CA GLU A 81 -4.73 -6.55 1.32
C GLU A 81 -6.21 -6.93 1.09
N GLY A 82 -7.04 -5.95 0.74
CA GLY A 82 -8.48 -6.13 0.54
C GLY A 82 -9.36 -5.81 1.75
N ALA A 83 -8.78 -5.71 2.95
CA ALA A 83 -9.54 -5.41 4.16
C ALA A 83 -10.15 -3.99 4.13
N ASP A 84 -9.43 -3.01 3.59
CA ASP A 84 -9.90 -1.63 3.48
C ASP A 84 -11.08 -1.49 2.52
N GLU A 85 -10.98 -2.13 1.36
CA GLU A 85 -12.00 -2.14 0.32
C GLU A 85 -13.29 -2.84 0.79
N LEU A 86 -13.16 -3.95 1.53
CA LEU A 86 -14.31 -4.76 1.95
C LEU A 86 -15.02 -4.24 3.20
N PHE A 87 -14.30 -3.56 4.09
CA PHE A 87 -14.79 -3.14 5.42
C PHE A 87 -14.71 -1.63 5.65
N ALA A 88 -14.72 -0.83 4.58
CA ALA A 88 -14.76 0.64 4.66
C ALA A 88 -13.60 1.22 5.48
N GLY A 89 -12.37 0.85 5.12
CA GLY A 89 -11.15 1.28 5.80
C GLY A 89 -10.51 2.56 5.26
N TYR A 90 -11.08 3.17 4.22
CA TYR A 90 -10.61 4.45 3.71
C TYR A 90 -11.42 5.59 4.32
N GLU A 91 -10.73 6.59 4.87
CA GLU A 91 -11.37 7.69 5.60
C GLU A 91 -12.38 8.48 4.75
N TYR A 92 -12.11 8.62 3.44
CA TYR A 92 -13.00 9.34 2.53
C TYR A 92 -14.38 8.66 2.39
N LEU A 93 -14.49 7.36 2.67
CA LEU A 93 -15.76 6.63 2.59
C LEU A 93 -16.77 7.11 3.63
N ARG A 94 -16.33 7.72 4.74
CA ARG A 94 -17.23 8.34 5.72
C ARG A 94 -18.04 9.50 5.13
N GLY A 95 -17.50 10.17 4.11
CA GLY A 95 -18.18 11.24 3.40
C GLY A 95 -19.35 10.75 2.54
N LEU A 96 -19.42 9.45 2.24
CA LEU A 96 -20.45 8.83 1.40
C LEU A 96 -21.60 8.35 2.28
N ALA A 97 -22.48 9.28 2.67
CA ALA A 97 -23.60 8.97 3.56
C ALA A 97 -24.74 8.18 2.87
N GLY A 98 -24.78 8.14 1.53
CA GLY A 98 -25.75 7.37 0.77
C GLY A 98 -25.39 5.89 0.75
N ALA A 99 -26.28 5.01 1.25
CA ALA A 99 -26.00 3.56 1.32
C ALA A 99 -25.66 2.94 -0.05
N ASP A 100 -26.36 3.34 -1.12
CA ASP A 100 -26.11 2.85 -2.47
C ASP A 100 -24.82 3.42 -3.07
N GLU A 101 -24.51 4.68 -2.78
CA GLU A 101 -23.27 5.34 -3.19
C GLU A 101 -22.05 4.71 -2.53
N LEU A 102 -22.12 4.48 -1.22
CA LEU A 102 -21.09 3.77 -0.48
C LEU A 102 -20.91 2.34 -1.00
N GLN A 103 -22.00 1.59 -1.22
CA GLN A 103 -21.91 0.24 -1.76
C GLN A 103 -21.27 0.23 -3.15
N ALA A 104 -21.67 1.14 -4.03
CA ALA A 104 -21.10 1.26 -5.38
C ALA A 104 -19.61 1.58 -5.32
N GLU A 105 -19.21 2.49 -4.43
CA GLU A 105 -17.81 2.85 -4.22
C GLU A 105 -16.98 1.67 -3.66
N MET A 106 -17.51 0.93 -2.69
CA MET A 106 -16.86 -0.26 -2.16
C MET A 106 -16.69 -1.34 -3.24
N VAL A 107 -17.69 -1.56 -4.09
CA VAL A 107 -17.57 -2.46 -5.24
C VAL A 107 -16.49 -1.96 -6.20
N ARG A 108 -16.51 -0.67 -6.55
CA ARG A 108 -15.53 -0.06 -7.46
C ARG A 108 -14.09 -0.22 -6.95
N THR A 109 -13.85 0.00 -5.66
CA THR A 109 -12.51 -0.16 -5.06
C THR A 109 -12.03 -1.61 -5.11
N VAL A 110 -12.91 -2.59 -4.86
CA VAL A 110 -12.58 -4.02 -5.04
C VAL A 110 -12.28 -4.34 -6.50
N GLU A 111 -13.07 -3.82 -7.44
CA GLU A 111 -12.83 -4.01 -8.88
C GLU A 111 -11.52 -3.37 -9.33
N GLY A 112 -11.13 -2.23 -8.76
CA GLY A 112 -9.89 -1.51 -9.06
C GLY A 112 -8.63 -2.07 -8.40
N LEU A 113 -8.73 -3.06 -7.50
CA LEU A 113 -7.58 -3.59 -6.76
C LEU A 113 -6.46 -4.13 -7.66
N HIS A 114 -6.82 -4.72 -8.80
CA HIS A 114 -5.89 -5.31 -9.77
C HIS A 114 -4.93 -4.29 -10.40
N ASP A 115 -5.32 -3.02 -10.37
CA ASP A 115 -4.60 -1.89 -10.95
C ASP A 115 -3.75 -1.14 -9.91
N LEU A 116 -3.93 -1.43 -8.61
CA LEU A 116 -3.31 -0.68 -7.52
C LEU A 116 -2.62 -1.61 -6.52
N ASN A 117 -3.30 -1.90 -5.40
CA ASN A 117 -2.73 -2.62 -4.28
C ASN A 117 -2.32 -4.05 -4.64
N LEU A 118 -3.11 -4.77 -5.44
CA LEU A 118 -2.75 -6.13 -5.86
C LEU A 118 -1.65 -6.15 -6.90
N GLN A 119 -1.60 -5.17 -7.82
CA GLN A 119 -0.46 -5.04 -8.73
C GLN A 119 0.82 -4.86 -7.92
N ARG A 120 0.85 -3.92 -6.97
CA ARG A 120 2.02 -3.73 -6.10
C ARG A 120 2.36 -5.03 -5.37
N CYS A 121 1.42 -5.58 -4.62
CA CYS A 121 1.63 -6.75 -3.76
C CYS A 121 2.18 -7.94 -4.56
N ASP A 122 1.58 -8.27 -5.69
CA ASP A 122 2.03 -9.35 -6.57
C ASP A 122 3.45 -9.06 -7.11
N ARG A 123 3.65 -7.89 -7.73
CA ARG A 123 4.90 -7.58 -8.44
C ARG A 123 6.10 -7.46 -7.51
N VAL A 124 5.95 -6.81 -6.36
CA VAL A 124 7.07 -6.64 -5.40
C VAL A 124 7.44 -7.96 -4.74
N THR A 125 6.46 -8.81 -4.41
CA THR A 125 6.75 -10.11 -3.78
C THR A 125 7.34 -11.09 -4.78
N MET A 126 6.80 -11.12 -6.00
CA MET A 126 7.32 -11.96 -7.07
C MET A 126 8.72 -11.55 -7.56
N ALA A 127 9.12 -10.28 -7.39
CA ALA A 127 10.50 -9.84 -7.65
C ALA A 127 11.55 -10.60 -6.82
N HIS A 128 11.15 -11.17 -5.67
CA HIS A 128 11.99 -11.99 -4.79
C HIS A 128 11.57 -13.47 -4.74
N GLY A 129 10.69 -13.91 -5.66
CA GLY A 129 10.18 -15.28 -5.68
C GLY A 129 9.37 -15.66 -4.43
N LEU A 130 8.66 -14.69 -3.86
CA LEU A 130 7.78 -14.86 -2.71
C LEU A 130 6.32 -14.79 -3.15
N GLU A 131 5.52 -15.82 -2.84
CA GLU A 131 4.09 -15.84 -3.13
C GLU A 131 3.31 -15.13 -2.02
N ALA A 132 2.66 -14.01 -2.34
CA ALA A 132 1.70 -13.36 -1.45
C ALA A 132 0.30 -13.95 -1.63
N ARG A 133 -0.35 -14.29 -0.53
CA ARG A 133 -1.78 -14.65 -0.50
C ARG A 133 -2.56 -13.60 0.27
N VAL A 134 -3.78 -13.34 -0.20
CA VAL A 134 -4.64 -12.26 0.24
C VAL A 134 -5.98 -12.82 0.78
N PRO A 135 -6.03 -13.34 2.02
CA PRO A 135 -7.21 -14.07 2.52
C PRO A 135 -8.51 -13.26 2.51
N PHE A 136 -8.45 -11.93 2.68
CA PHE A 136 -9.62 -11.06 2.58
C PHE A 136 -10.29 -11.12 1.21
N LEU A 137 -9.53 -11.41 0.16
CA LEU A 137 -10.01 -11.47 -1.22
C LEU A 137 -10.37 -12.89 -1.67
N ASP A 138 -10.51 -13.82 -0.72
CA ASP A 138 -11.22 -15.06 -1.00
C ASP A 138 -12.66 -14.75 -1.48
N ARG A 139 -13.14 -15.49 -2.49
CA ARG A 139 -14.44 -15.22 -3.12
C ARG A 139 -15.60 -15.33 -2.14
N GLN A 140 -15.49 -16.18 -1.12
CA GLN A 140 -16.52 -16.32 -0.08
C GLN A 140 -16.48 -15.14 0.89
N VAL A 141 -15.29 -14.64 1.23
CA VAL A 141 -15.13 -13.45 2.07
C VAL A 141 -15.64 -12.20 1.35
N ILE A 142 -15.31 -12.03 0.07
CA ILE A 142 -15.85 -10.94 -0.76
C ILE A 142 -17.37 -11.00 -0.82
N ALA A 143 -17.93 -12.17 -1.16
CA ALA A 143 -19.38 -12.34 -1.28
C ALA A 143 -20.10 -12.08 0.05
N PHE A 144 -19.53 -12.53 1.17
CA PHE A 144 -20.04 -12.26 2.50
C PHE A 144 -19.98 -10.76 2.82
N ALA A 145 -18.79 -10.16 2.73
CA ALA A 145 -18.58 -8.77 3.11
C ALA A 145 -19.42 -7.82 2.25
N LEU A 146 -19.44 -7.98 0.92
CA LEU A 146 -20.25 -7.13 0.03
C LEU A 146 -21.76 -7.44 0.10
N GLY A 147 -22.16 -8.56 0.69
CA GLY A 147 -23.57 -8.89 0.96
C GLY A 147 -24.15 -8.21 2.20
N LEU A 148 -23.30 -7.68 3.09
CA LEU A 148 -23.74 -6.91 4.26
C LEU A 148 -24.17 -5.49 3.85
N PRO A 149 -25.17 -4.89 4.52
CA PRO A 149 -25.50 -3.48 4.30
C PRO A 149 -24.26 -2.59 4.48
N ALA A 150 -23.92 -1.80 3.46
CA ALA A 150 -22.71 -0.97 3.47
C ALA A 150 -22.61 -0.05 4.70
N ALA A 151 -23.74 0.53 5.09
CA ALA A 151 -23.85 1.41 6.25
C ALA A 151 -23.43 0.76 7.59
N TRP A 152 -23.49 -0.58 7.71
CA TRP A 152 -23.05 -1.28 8.92
C TRP A 152 -21.52 -1.28 9.08
N LYS A 153 -20.79 -1.00 8.02
CA LYS A 153 -19.32 -1.01 8.01
C LYS A 153 -18.72 0.35 8.33
N LEU A 154 -19.51 1.42 8.19
CA LEU A 154 -19.07 2.77 8.55
C LEU A 154 -18.92 2.90 10.06
N ALA A 155 -17.76 3.39 10.47
CA ALA A 155 -17.53 3.78 11.85
C ALA A 155 -18.11 5.19 12.13
N PRO A 156 -18.69 5.44 13.31
CA PRO A 156 -19.03 6.78 13.77
C PRO A 156 -17.84 7.73 13.75
N GLU A 157 -18.11 9.03 13.66
CA GLU A 157 -17.08 10.06 13.73
C GLU A 157 -16.28 9.96 15.03
N GLY A 158 -14.95 9.98 14.94
CA GLY A 158 -14.05 9.81 16.08
C GLY A 158 -13.78 8.36 16.50
N GLU A 159 -14.43 7.36 15.86
CA GLU A 159 -14.10 5.94 16.05
C GLU A 159 -13.24 5.41 14.89
N PRO A 160 -12.31 4.47 15.12
CA PRO A 160 -11.51 3.86 14.05
C PRO A 160 -12.37 3.21 12.95
N GLU A 161 -11.92 3.35 11.70
CA GLU A 161 -12.53 2.71 10.53
C GLU A 161 -12.49 1.17 10.60
N LYS A 162 -13.17 0.46 9.70
CA LYS A 162 -13.33 -1.01 9.78
C LYS A 162 -13.96 -1.50 11.08
N ARG A 163 -14.83 -0.70 11.70
CA ARG A 163 -15.45 -1.02 13.01
C ARG A 163 -16.00 -2.44 13.07
N LEU A 164 -16.80 -2.86 12.09
CA LEU A 164 -17.39 -4.19 12.07
C LEU A 164 -16.33 -5.32 12.06
N LEU A 165 -15.22 -5.12 11.36
CA LEU A 165 -14.11 -6.06 11.36
C LEU A 165 -13.41 -6.08 12.73
N ARG A 166 -13.18 -4.92 13.35
CA ARG A 166 -12.56 -4.82 14.68
C ARG A 166 -13.40 -5.52 15.74
N GLU A 167 -14.71 -5.25 15.77
CA GLU A 167 -15.67 -5.91 16.65
C GLU A 167 -15.66 -7.45 16.48
N ALA A 168 -15.56 -7.94 15.24
CA ALA A 168 -15.52 -9.38 14.96
C ALA A 168 -14.27 -10.10 15.49
N PHE A 169 -13.19 -9.37 15.77
CA PHE A 169 -11.92 -9.88 16.28
C PHE A 169 -11.61 -9.40 17.72
N GLU A 170 -12.62 -8.91 18.45
CA GLU A 170 -12.46 -8.60 19.87
C GLU A 170 -11.89 -9.79 20.66
N GLY A 171 -10.89 -9.50 21.49
CA GLY A 171 -10.18 -10.51 22.29
C GLY A 171 -9.11 -11.31 21.53
N TRP A 172 -8.89 -11.07 20.23
CA TRP A 172 -7.82 -11.74 19.47
C TRP A 172 -6.48 -10.99 19.46
N LEU A 173 -6.52 -9.68 19.72
CA LEU A 173 -5.36 -8.79 19.75
C LEU A 173 -5.47 -7.85 20.98
N PRO A 174 -4.36 -7.26 21.44
CA PRO A 174 -4.39 -6.20 22.46
C PRO A 174 -5.32 -5.06 22.04
N GLU A 175 -6.05 -4.47 22.99
CA GLU A 175 -7.02 -3.41 22.69
C GLU A 175 -6.36 -2.21 22.01
N GLU A 176 -5.15 -1.83 22.43
CA GLU A 176 -4.41 -0.72 21.83
C GLU A 176 -4.04 -0.95 20.36
N LEU A 177 -3.94 -2.21 19.92
CA LEU A 177 -3.68 -2.57 18.54
C LEU A 177 -5.00 -2.70 17.76
N LEU A 178 -5.98 -3.40 18.35
CA LEU A 178 -7.28 -3.67 17.73
C LEU A 178 -8.06 -2.38 17.44
N TRP A 179 -7.86 -1.33 18.23
CA TRP A 179 -8.52 -0.02 18.08
C TRP A 179 -7.55 1.09 17.66
N ARG A 180 -6.34 0.74 17.19
CA ARG A 180 -5.39 1.72 16.62
C ARG A 180 -5.99 2.38 15.37
N GLU A 181 -5.82 3.70 15.24
CA GLU A 181 -6.12 4.41 13.99
C GLU A 181 -5.31 3.85 12.81
N LYS A 182 -5.89 3.91 11.60
CA LYS A 182 -5.19 3.47 10.39
C LYS A 182 -3.98 4.36 10.08
N ALA A 183 -2.87 3.70 9.81
CA ALA A 183 -1.75 4.28 9.09
C ALA A 183 -1.67 3.65 7.70
N GLN A 184 -1.44 4.45 6.65
CA GLN A 184 -1.12 3.90 5.33
C GLN A 184 0.30 3.32 5.36
N PHE A 185 0.55 2.25 4.60
CA PHE A 185 1.84 1.53 4.68
C PHE A 185 3.05 2.41 4.37
N GLY A 186 2.95 3.30 3.37
CA GLY A 186 4.04 4.24 3.03
C GLY A 186 4.33 5.26 4.15
N ASP A 187 3.28 5.68 4.87
CA ASP A 187 3.39 6.66 5.94
C ASP A 187 3.86 6.00 7.25
N GLY A 188 3.26 4.87 7.61
CA GLY A 188 3.57 4.12 8.83
C GLY A 188 4.97 3.49 8.84
N SER A 189 5.52 3.19 7.65
CA SER A 189 6.90 2.75 7.48
C SER A 189 7.93 3.89 7.49
N GLY A 190 7.50 5.15 7.32
CA GLY A 190 8.38 6.33 7.28
C GLY A 190 9.05 6.60 5.93
N ALA A 191 8.71 5.88 4.86
CA ALA A 191 9.28 6.11 3.52
C ALA A 191 8.67 7.32 2.78
N ALA A 192 7.39 7.61 3.01
CA ALA A 192 6.64 8.52 2.15
C ALA A 192 7.21 9.94 2.09
N ASP A 193 7.50 10.54 3.25
CA ASP A 193 8.01 11.93 3.32
C ASP A 193 9.41 12.05 2.73
N VAL A 194 10.28 11.08 3.03
CA VAL A 194 11.66 11.02 2.51
C VAL A 194 11.65 10.97 0.98
N LEU A 195 10.88 10.02 0.42
CA LEU A 195 10.79 9.83 -1.02
C LEU A 195 10.18 11.06 -1.71
N LYS A 196 9.07 11.59 -1.17
CA LYS A 196 8.43 12.81 -1.70
C LYS A 196 9.40 13.98 -1.78
N GLN A 197 10.15 14.21 -0.70
CA GLN A 197 11.11 15.30 -0.64
C GLN A 197 12.28 15.07 -1.61
N ARG A 198 13.00 13.96 -1.45
CA ARG A 198 14.26 13.71 -2.16
C ARG A 198 14.05 13.53 -3.66
N MET A 199 12.99 12.81 -4.05
CA MET A 199 12.66 12.63 -5.46
C MET A 199 12.16 13.95 -6.08
N GLY A 200 11.39 14.73 -5.35
CA GLY A 200 10.96 16.07 -5.79
C GLY A 200 12.12 17.05 -5.96
N GLU A 201 13.13 17.00 -5.08
CA GLU A 201 14.34 17.83 -5.13
C GLU A 201 15.29 17.44 -6.27
N SER A 202 15.26 16.19 -6.74
CA SER A 202 16.06 15.72 -7.88
C SER A 202 15.66 16.36 -9.22
N VAL A 203 14.50 17.04 -9.26
CA VAL A 203 13.95 17.72 -10.43
C VAL A 203 13.83 19.22 -10.12
N SER A 204 14.46 20.06 -10.94
CA SER A 204 14.30 21.52 -10.81
C SER A 204 12.91 21.97 -11.29
N PRO A 205 12.38 23.10 -10.78
CA PRO A 205 11.11 23.67 -11.25
C PRO A 205 11.08 23.87 -12.78
N GLU A 206 12.14 24.40 -13.37
CA GLU A 206 12.26 24.63 -14.82
C GLU A 206 12.32 23.30 -15.59
N GLY A 207 12.99 22.30 -15.01
CA GLY A 207 13.02 20.95 -15.56
C GLY A 207 11.64 20.31 -15.59
N PHE A 208 10.80 20.59 -14.58
CA PHE A 208 9.42 20.12 -14.54
C PHE A 208 8.53 20.87 -15.54
N GLU A 209 8.61 22.20 -15.61
CA GLU A 209 7.84 22.98 -16.60
C GLU A 209 8.10 22.52 -18.03
N ARG A 210 9.36 22.17 -18.36
CA ARG A 210 9.74 21.67 -19.68
C ARG A 210 9.19 20.27 -19.97
N ASP A 211 9.23 19.37 -18.98
CA ASP A 211 9.05 17.94 -19.19
C ASP A 211 7.69 17.40 -18.67
N ALA A 212 6.85 18.23 -18.03
CA ALA A 212 5.56 17.80 -17.49
C ALA A 212 4.62 17.24 -18.56
N THR A 213 4.74 17.68 -19.82
CA THR A 213 3.92 17.26 -20.95
C THR A 213 4.52 16.12 -21.77
N LEU A 214 5.58 15.46 -21.30
CA LEU A 214 6.17 14.27 -21.95
C LEU A 214 5.19 13.09 -22.05
N THR A 215 4.04 13.21 -21.41
CA THR A 215 3.04 12.17 -21.27
C THR A 215 1.65 12.79 -21.36
N ASP A 216 0.63 12.02 -21.77
CA ASP A 216 -0.76 12.45 -21.82
C ASP A 216 -1.66 11.55 -20.95
N PRO A 217 -2.33 12.08 -19.89
CA PRO A 217 -2.30 13.47 -19.43
C PRO A 217 -0.96 13.88 -18.78
N PRO A 218 -0.70 15.18 -18.58
CA PRO A 218 0.58 15.66 -18.04
C PRO A 218 0.91 15.13 -16.65
N LEU A 219 2.21 15.04 -16.35
CA LEU A 219 2.74 14.74 -15.02
C LEU A 219 2.35 15.87 -14.05
N ARG A 220 1.97 15.51 -12.83
CA ARG A 220 1.34 16.39 -11.85
C ARG A 220 2.35 17.03 -10.91
N THR A 221 3.48 16.37 -10.65
CA THR A 221 4.47 16.80 -9.67
C THR A 221 5.90 16.52 -10.09
N ARG A 222 6.86 17.20 -9.46
CA ARG A 222 8.30 16.99 -9.67
C ARG A 222 8.75 15.58 -9.31
N GLU A 223 8.22 15.03 -8.22
CA GLU A 223 8.47 13.65 -7.82
C GLU A 223 7.96 12.66 -8.87
N GLU A 224 6.75 12.88 -9.40
CA GLU A 224 6.19 12.02 -10.44
C GLU A 224 7.05 12.06 -11.72
N LEU A 225 7.58 13.23 -12.09
CA LEU A 225 8.55 13.33 -13.18
C LEU A 225 9.86 12.58 -12.88
N ALA A 226 10.32 12.58 -11.64
CA ALA A 226 11.52 11.84 -11.25
C ALA A 226 11.30 10.32 -11.43
N TYR A 227 10.17 9.78 -10.95
CA TYR A 227 9.81 8.37 -11.17
C TYR A 227 9.58 8.06 -12.65
N PHE A 228 8.96 8.95 -13.41
CA PHE A 228 8.77 8.75 -14.85
C PHE A 228 10.10 8.65 -15.60
N ARG A 229 11.10 9.48 -15.25
CA ARG A 229 12.44 9.38 -15.86
C ARG A 229 13.09 8.03 -15.57
N ILE A 230 13.00 7.56 -14.32
CA ILE A 230 13.49 6.23 -13.92
C ILE A 230 12.77 5.12 -14.69
N PHE A 231 11.44 5.22 -14.81
CA PHE A 231 10.61 4.29 -15.58
C PHE A 231 11.06 4.23 -17.05
N ALA A 232 11.20 5.38 -17.70
CA ALA A 232 11.62 5.47 -19.10
C ALA A 232 13.04 4.93 -19.33
N GLU A 233 13.92 5.10 -18.36
CA GLU A 233 15.29 4.57 -18.39
C GLU A 233 15.34 3.04 -18.24
N HIS A 234 14.58 2.48 -17.29
CA HIS A 234 14.68 1.06 -16.90
C HIS A 234 13.75 0.13 -17.70
N LEU A 235 12.71 0.69 -18.33
CA LEU A 235 11.74 -0.04 -19.14
C LEU A 235 11.69 0.52 -20.57
N PRO A 236 12.83 0.53 -21.30
CA PRO A 236 12.87 1.09 -22.65
C PRO A 236 11.94 0.30 -23.57
N GLY A 237 10.98 1.00 -24.18
CA GLY A 237 9.99 0.42 -25.08
C GLY A 237 8.64 0.09 -24.42
N VAL A 238 8.53 0.20 -23.09
CA VAL A 238 7.22 0.19 -22.43
C VAL A 238 6.60 1.56 -22.56
N ARG A 239 5.40 1.62 -23.15
CA ARG A 239 4.64 2.86 -23.30
C ARG A 239 3.92 3.16 -21.99
N ALA A 240 4.22 4.31 -21.38
CA ALA A 240 3.62 4.76 -20.13
C ALA A 240 2.10 4.93 -20.25
N GLU A 241 1.56 5.19 -21.44
CA GLU A 241 0.12 5.32 -21.69
C GLU A 241 -0.59 3.95 -21.72
N CYS A 242 0.17 2.87 -21.76
CA CYS A 242 -0.32 1.50 -21.84
C CYS A 242 -0.01 0.67 -20.59
N THR A 243 0.65 1.27 -19.58
CA THR A 243 0.79 0.63 -18.28
C THR A 243 -0.58 0.57 -17.62
N VAL A 244 -0.81 -0.51 -16.87
CA VAL A 244 -2.01 -0.68 -16.05
C VAL A 244 -2.16 0.54 -15.14
N SER A 245 -3.31 1.22 -15.25
CA SER A 245 -3.72 2.50 -14.63
C SER A 245 -2.58 3.50 -14.39
N ARG A 246 -2.45 4.53 -15.23
CA ARG A 246 -1.35 5.50 -15.10
C ARG A 246 -1.33 6.35 -13.82
N PHE A 247 -2.45 6.46 -13.11
CA PHE A 247 -2.56 7.18 -11.85
C PHE A 247 -3.33 6.33 -10.84
N ALA A 248 -2.91 6.38 -9.58
CA ALA A 248 -3.73 5.91 -8.48
C ALA A 248 -4.91 6.87 -8.29
N THR A 249 -5.95 6.71 -9.11
CA THR A 249 -7.24 7.35 -8.85
C THR A 249 -7.95 6.48 -7.83
N ALA A 250 -7.99 6.96 -6.58
CA ALA A 250 -8.84 6.39 -5.53
C ALA A 250 -10.25 6.25 -6.08
#